data_AF-A0A2S6U9E2-F1
#
_entry.id   AF-A0A2S6U9E2-F1
#
_cell.length_a   1.000
_cell.length_b   1.000
_cell.length_c   1.000
_cell.angle_alpha   90.00
_cell.angle_beta   90.00
_cell.angle_gamma   90.00
#
_symmetry.space_group_name_H-M   'P 1'
#
loop_
_entity.id
_entity.type
_entity.pdbx_description
1 polymer ?
#
loop_
_entity_poly.entity_id
_entity_poly.type
_entity_poly.pdbx_seq_one_letter_code
_entity_poly.pdbx_strand_id
1 'polypeptide(L)' 'MGQQKYSPRPVSTEEGEPFDTVEHAWLWSVQATIARHEGARVTAGRGRVPRPCEPSDIIGVVCAM' A
#
# COMPACT_ATOMS: atom_id res chain seq x y z
N MET A 1 0.37 -9.69 25.39
CA MET A 1 1.04 -9.07 24.23
C MET A 1 1.23 -10.15 23.17
N GLY A 2 0.32 -10.25 22.20
CA GLY A 2 0.43 -11.26 21.15
C GLY A 2 1.54 -10.86 20.18
N GLN A 3 2.56 -11.69 20.04
CA GLN A 3 3.59 -11.50 19.02
C GLN A 3 2.89 -11.54 17.66
N GLN A 4 2.78 -10.40 17.00
CA GLN A 4 2.31 -10.31 15.63
C GLN A 4 3.30 -11.11 14.79
N LYS A 5 2.91 -12.32 14.38
CA LYS A 5 3.71 -13.17 13.49
C LYS A 5 3.98 -12.36 12.23
N TYR A 6 5.22 -11.91 12.07
CA TYR A 6 5.68 -11.29 10.84
C TYR A 6 5.75 -12.39 9.79
N SER A 7 4.74 -12.49 8.93
CA SER A 7 4.84 -13.22 7.68
C SER A 7 5.43 -12.26 6.64
N PRO A 8 6.63 -12.51 6.09
CA PRO A 8 7.15 -11.70 5.00
C PRO A 8 6.11 -11.67 3.89
N ARG A 9 5.62 -10.47 3.54
CA ARG A 9 4.72 -10.33 2.40
C ARG A 9 5.57 -10.57 1.14
N PRO A 10 5.17 -11.46 0.22
CA PRO A 10 5.89 -11.63 -1.03
C PRO A 10 5.92 -10.28 -1.75
N VAL A 11 7.12 -9.76 -1.97
CA VAL A 11 7.35 -8.53 -2.74
C VAL A 11 7.16 -8.89 -4.20
N SER A 12 6.30 -8.15 -4.92
CA SER A 12 6.15 -8.31 -6.35
C SER A 12 7.48 -8.05 -7.05
N THR A 13 7.88 -8.95 -7.94
CA THR A 13 9.11 -8.80 -8.75
C THR A 13 8.86 -7.96 -10.02
N GLU A 14 7.61 -7.55 -10.27
CA GLU A 14 7.26 -6.69 -11.40
C GLU A 14 7.69 -5.24 -11.14
N GLU A 15 8.31 -4.61 -12.15
CA GLU A 15 8.62 -3.18 -12.13
C GLU A 15 7.31 -2.38 -12.21
N GLY A 16 6.88 -1.79 -11.10
CA GLY A 16 5.71 -0.93 -11.03
C GLY A 16 5.99 0.46 -11.61
N GLU A 17 4.95 1.14 -12.08
CA GLU A 17 5.01 2.50 -12.61
C GLU A 17 5.19 3.52 -11.47
N PRO A 18 6.29 4.30 -11.46
CA PRO A 18 6.52 5.34 -10.46
C PRO A 18 5.38 6.35 -10.39
N PHE A 19 5.24 7.00 -9.24
CA PHE A 19 4.33 8.13 -9.11
C PHE A 19 4.98 9.38 -9.69
N ASP A 20 4.20 10.19 -10.42
CA ASP A 20 4.67 11.47 -10.97
C ASP A 20 5.06 12.46 -9.86
N THR A 21 4.32 12.43 -8.75
CA THR A 21 4.57 13.29 -7.59
C THR A 21 4.33 12.58 -6.27
N VAL A 22 4.87 13.16 -5.20
CA VAL A 22 4.67 12.67 -3.82
C VAL A 22 3.21 12.80 -3.42
N GLU A 23 2.52 13.87 -3.81
CA GLU A 23 1.11 14.10 -3.52
C GLU A 23 0.23 13.02 -4.16
N HIS A 24 0.54 12.62 -5.40
CA HIS A 24 -0.16 11.52 -6.07
C HIS A 24 -0.01 10.21 -5.28
N ALA A 25 1.21 9.89 -4.83
CA ALA A 25 1.47 8.70 -4.01
C ALA A 25 0.69 8.74 -2.68
N TRP A 26 0.65 9.90 -2.03
CA TRP A 26 -0.09 10.10 -0.77
C TRP A 26 -1.61 10.00 -0.95
N LEU A 27 -2.18 10.68 -1.94
CA LEU A 27 -3.62 10.63 -2.18
C LEU A 27 -4.07 9.20 -2.52
N TRP A 28 -3.29 8.48 -3.32
CA TRP A 28 -3.55 7.08 -3.62
C TRP A 28 -3.53 6.20 -2.35
N SER A 29 -2.57 6.39 -1.45
CA SER A 29 -2.48 5.59 -0.21
C SER A 29 -3.62 5.89 0.77
N VAL A 30 -4.01 7.16 0.90
CA VAL A 30 -5.15 7.58 1.73
C VAL A 30 -6.46 7.02 1.18
N GLN A 31 -6.71 7.12 -0.12
CA GLN A 31 -7.92 6.56 -0.74
C GLN A 31 -8.04 5.05 -0.51
N ALA A 32 -6.94 4.31 -0.67
CA ALA A 32 -6.93 2.88 -0.37
C ALA A 32 -7.19 2.60 1.12
N THR A 33 -6.69 3.45 2.03
CA THR A 33 -6.92 3.33 3.47
C THR A 33 -8.38 3.58 3.84
N ILE A 34 -9.00 4.61 3.27
CA ILE A 34 -10.44 4.91 3.42
C ILE A 34 -11.26 3.72 2.94
N ALA A 35 -11.01 3.22 1.73
CA ALA A 35 -11.72 2.07 1.18
C ALA A 35 -11.59 0.82 2.08
N ARG A 36 -10.40 0.58 2.66
CA ARG A 36 -10.21 -0.51 3.63
C ARG A 36 -11.05 -0.31 4.88
N HIS A 37 -11.11 0.91 5.41
CA HIS A 37 -11.93 1.24 6.58
C HIS A 37 -13.43 1.09 6.29
N GLU A 38 -13.85 1.31 5.05
CA GLU A 38 -15.20 1.05 4.55
C GLU A 38 -15.47 -0.44 4.25
N GLY A 39 -14.50 -1.32 4.47
CA GLY A 39 -14.65 -2.77 4.35
C GLY A 39 -14.17 -3.37 3.02
N ALA A 40 -13.54 -2.59 2.14
CA ALA A 40 -12.96 -3.12 0.91
C ALA A 40 -11.80 -4.09 1.21
N ARG A 41 -11.78 -5.22 0.50
CA ARG A 41 -10.67 -6.19 0.55
C ARG A 41 -9.61 -5.83 -0.48
N VAL A 42 -8.52 -5.21 -0.01
CA VAL A 42 -7.36 -4.92 -0.87
C VAL A 42 -6.64 -6.22 -1.19
N THR A 43 -6.56 -6.53 -2.48
CA THR A 43 -5.82 -7.67 -3.03
C THR A 43 -4.71 -7.13 -3.91
N ALA A 44 -3.48 -7.62 -3.71
CA ALA A 44 -2.31 -7.21 -4.47
C ALA A 44 -2.52 -7.39 -5.99
N GLY A 45 -1.95 -6.50 -6.79
CA GLY A 45 -1.99 -6.59 -8.26
C GLY A 45 -3.37 -6.37 -8.91
N ARG A 46 -4.36 -5.86 -8.16
CA ARG A 46 -5.71 -5.54 -8.69
C ARG A 46 -5.90 -4.07 -9.04
N GLY A 47 -4.88 -3.23 -8.85
CA GLY A 47 -4.87 -1.86 -9.32
C GLY A 47 -4.86 -1.80 -10.85
N ARG A 48 -5.47 -0.76 -11.43
CA ARG A 48 -5.42 -0.52 -12.89
C ARG A 48 -4.02 -0.19 -13.39
N VAL A 49 -3.22 0.43 -12.52
CA VAL A 49 -1.83 0.79 -12.76
C VAL A 49 -0.98 -0.03 -11.79
N PRO A 50 0.00 -0.82 -12.26
CA PRO A 50 0.93 -1.48 -11.36
C PRO A 50 1.76 -0.39 -10.65
N ARG A 51 1.78 -0.41 -9.31
CA ARG A 51 2.55 0.55 -8.51
C ARG A 51 3.79 -0.13 -7.91
N PRO A 52 4.89 0.60 -7.68
CA PRO A 52 6.15 0.03 -7.18
C PRO A 52 6.06 -0.41 -5.71
N CYS A 53 4.98 -0.07 -5.00
CA CYS A 53 4.73 -0.43 -3.61
C CYS A 53 3.23 -0.58 -3.35
N GLU A 54 2.87 -1.03 -2.15
CA GLU A 54 1.48 -1.11 -1.67
C GLU A 54 1.11 0.13 -0.83
N PRO A 55 -0.19 0.49 -0.75
CA PRO A 55 -0.64 1.64 0.06
C PRO A 55 -0.18 1.58 1.52
N SER A 56 -0.13 0.38 2.08
CA SER A 56 0.31 0.14 3.46
C SER A 56 1.77 0.48 3.69
N ASP A 57 2.61 0.42 2.65
CA ASP A 57 4.04 0.72 2.78
C ASP A 57 4.25 2.21 3.00
N ILE A 58 3.51 3.06 2.25
CA ILE A 58 3.52 4.52 2.43
C ILE A 58 2.97 4.90 3.81
N ILE A 59 1.81 4.36 4.20
CA ILE A 59 1.21 4.63 5.52
C ILE A 59 2.15 4.18 6.65
N GLY A 60 2.77 3.01 6.50
CA GLY A 60 3.73 2.48 7.46
C GLY A 60 4.94 3.41 7.65
N VAL A 61 5.50 3.97 6.57
CA VAL A 61 6.63 4.90 6.69
C VAL A 61 6.21 6.25 7.27
N VAL A 62 5.09 6.82 6.85
CA VAL A 62 4.66 8.17 7.25
C VAL A 62 4.11 8.20 8.68
N CYS A 63 3.39 7.17 9.10
CA CYS A 63 2.70 7.13 10.40
C CYS A 63 3.44 6.34 11.48
N ALA A 64 4.63 5.78 11.20
CA ALA A 64 5.44 5.09 12.21
C ALA A 64 6.32 6.03 13.07
N MET A 65 6.02 7.33 13.09
CA MET A 65 6.56 8.28 14.07
C MET A 65 5.79 8.19 15.38
#